data_AF-R7FKS4-F1
#
_entry.id   AF-R7FKS4-F1
#
_cell.length_a   1.000
_cell.length_b   1.000
_cell.length_c   1.000
_cell.angle_alpha   90.00
_cell.angle_beta   90.00
_cell.angle_gamma   90.00
#
_symmetry.space_group_name_H-M   'P 1'
#
loop_
_entity.id
_entity.type
_entity.pdbx_description
1 polymer ?
#
loop_
_entity_poly.entity_id
_entity_poly.type
_entity_poly.pdbx_seq_one_letter_code
_entity_poly.pdbx_strand_id
1 'polypeptide(L)'
;MQKLDLSKFFPNTHREKIYNFFLKKLKMKPDVAKLITDFTTVNFKDSFNVIETGVNDFVKNKKIRNVNHLPSGTPTSQILAYLANVDMYDEIIKFTNSQNLKCSFYVDDITISSQNPIYSNQIERIKNIISKHGHKLNVKKTIKYGPKEFKKVTGYVISPEHQLVIPNKTRYKIKKSIRNCKKNKRISRNIKNSILGSINFANTSVKGGYDNLDRKLKNLNFK
;
A
#
# COMPACT_ATOMS: atom_id res chain seq x y z
N MET A 1 -2.03 7.83 -16.83
CA MET A 1 -1.37 7.21 -15.65
C MET A 1 -1.84 5.77 -15.54
N GLN A 2 -0.97 4.83 -15.23
CA GLN A 2 -1.32 3.44 -14.95
C GLN A 2 -1.00 3.13 -13.50
N LYS A 3 -1.98 2.65 -12.74
CA LYS A 3 -1.78 2.10 -11.41
C LYS A 3 -1.81 0.57 -11.48
N LEU A 4 -0.79 -0.08 -10.93
CA LEU A 4 -0.68 -1.52 -10.77
C LEU A 4 -0.59 -1.86 -9.27
N ASP A 5 -1.06 -3.04 -8.88
CA ASP A 5 -1.04 -3.54 -7.49
C ASP A 5 -0.53 -4.98 -7.54
N LEU A 6 0.46 -5.33 -6.72
CA LEU A 6 0.96 -6.69 -6.61
C LEU A 6 -0.03 -7.54 -5.79
N SER A 7 -0.46 -8.66 -6.38
CA SER A 7 -1.33 -9.60 -5.69
C SER A 7 -0.56 -10.32 -4.58
N LYS A 8 -1.13 -10.35 -3.36
CA LYS A 8 -0.60 -11.11 -2.22
C LYS A 8 0.90 -10.88 -2.01
N PHE A 9 1.32 -9.61 -1.99
CA PHE A 9 2.73 -9.23 -1.99
C PHE A 9 3.57 -9.87 -0.88
N PHE A 10 3.10 -9.85 0.38
CA PHE A 10 3.80 -10.50 1.49
C PHE A 10 3.85 -12.03 1.33
N PRO A 11 2.73 -12.74 1.08
CA PRO A 11 2.78 -14.18 0.78
C PRO A 11 3.64 -14.57 -0.42
N ASN A 12 3.76 -13.72 -1.43
CA ASN A 12 4.61 -13.96 -2.60
C ASN A 12 6.07 -13.54 -2.38
N THR A 13 6.38 -12.92 -1.25
CA THR A 13 7.76 -12.69 -0.80
C THR A 13 8.20 -13.87 0.07
N HIS A 14 8.68 -14.91 -0.62
CA HIS A 14 9.06 -16.19 -0.04
C HIS A 14 10.24 -16.08 0.94
N ARG A 15 10.29 -17.00 1.91
CA ARG A 15 11.43 -17.14 2.83
C ARG A 15 12.78 -17.20 2.13
N GLU A 16 12.91 -17.99 1.07
CA GLU A 16 14.17 -18.08 0.31
C GLU A 16 14.60 -16.74 -0.29
N LYS A 17 13.66 -15.87 -0.67
CA LYS A 17 13.98 -14.53 -1.16
C LYS A 17 14.55 -13.66 -0.04
N ILE A 18 13.99 -13.77 1.16
CA ILE A 18 14.48 -13.08 2.38
C ILE A 18 15.85 -13.60 2.79
N TYR A 19 16.03 -14.92 2.80
CA TYR A 19 17.33 -15.53 3.08
C TYR A 19 18.40 -15.07 2.09
N ASN A 20 18.10 -15.11 0.79
CA ASN A 20 19.01 -14.63 -0.25
C ASN A 20 19.29 -13.12 -0.12
N PHE A 21 18.33 -12.32 0.33
CA PHE A 21 18.57 -10.91 0.63
C PHE A 21 19.63 -10.76 1.74
N PHE A 22 19.44 -11.41 2.90
CA PHE A 22 20.41 -11.35 4.00
C PHE A 22 21.78 -11.92 3.61
N LEU A 23 21.80 -13.08 2.94
CA LEU A 23 23.02 -13.77 2.53
C LEU A 23 23.78 -13.01 1.44
N LYS A 24 23.11 -12.59 0.37
CA LYS A 24 23.78 -12.07 -0.84
C LYS A 24 23.83 -10.55 -0.90
N LYS A 25 22.78 -9.85 -0.47
CA LYS A 25 22.73 -8.38 -0.53
C LYS A 25 23.39 -7.76 0.71
N LEU A 26 23.09 -8.29 1.89
CA LEU A 26 23.71 -7.83 3.15
C LEU A 26 24.99 -8.59 3.51
N LYS A 27 25.36 -9.62 2.72
CA LYS A 27 26.61 -10.39 2.88
C LYS A 27 26.79 -11.01 4.28
N MET A 28 25.67 -11.39 4.92
CA MET A 28 25.70 -12.04 6.23
C MET A 28 26.24 -13.47 6.11
N LYS A 29 26.82 -13.99 7.20
CA LYS A 29 27.18 -15.42 7.27
C LYS A 29 25.93 -16.31 7.12
N PRO A 30 26.05 -17.50 6.50
CA PRO A 30 24.89 -18.35 6.19
C PRO A 30 24.01 -18.72 7.38
N ASP A 31 24.61 -18.97 8.54
CA ASP A 31 23.96 -19.29 9.81
C ASP A 31 23.16 -18.09 10.35
N VAL A 32 23.77 -16.91 10.40
CA VAL A 32 23.14 -15.66 10.84
C VAL A 32 22.00 -15.26 9.90
N ALA A 33 22.23 -15.34 8.58
CA ALA A 33 21.20 -15.06 7.58
C ALA A 33 19.99 -15.99 7.76
N LYS A 34 20.23 -17.28 8.06
CA LYS A 34 19.17 -18.27 8.29
C LYS A 34 18.39 -17.90 9.54
N LEU A 35 19.08 -17.63 10.65
CA LEU A 35 18.46 -17.30 11.93
C LEU A 35 17.55 -16.07 11.81
N ILE A 36 18.05 -14.97 11.23
CA ILE A 36 17.26 -13.74 11.06
C ILE A 36 16.08 -13.97 10.10
N THR A 37 16.26 -14.77 9.06
CA THR A 37 15.17 -15.15 8.16
C THR A 37 14.07 -15.91 8.91
N ASP A 38 14.45 -16.88 9.74
CA ASP A 38 13.50 -17.67 10.53
C ASP A 38 12.74 -16.78 11.55
N PHE A 39 13.39 -15.76 12.13
CA PHE A 39 12.73 -14.78 13.01
C PHE A 39 11.76 -13.84 12.29
N THR A 40 11.95 -13.61 10.98
CA THR A 40 11.20 -12.60 10.22
C THR A 40 10.18 -13.21 9.27
N THR A 41 10.10 -14.52 9.18
CA THR A 41 9.17 -15.26 8.31
C THR A 41 8.27 -16.16 9.15
N VAL A 42 7.14 -16.57 8.57
CA VAL A 42 6.23 -17.54 9.17
C VAL A 42 6.21 -18.79 8.33
N ASN A 43 6.06 -19.95 8.98
CA ASN A 43 5.91 -21.24 8.32
C ASN A 43 4.65 -21.97 8.82
N PHE A 44 3.59 -21.96 8.02
CA PHE A 44 2.32 -22.59 8.37
C PHE A 44 2.32 -24.12 8.25
N LYS A 45 3.43 -24.74 7.84
CA LYS A 45 3.58 -26.21 7.85
C LYS A 45 4.23 -26.73 9.14
N ASP A 46 4.82 -25.86 9.96
CA ASP A 46 5.48 -26.32 11.17
C ASP A 46 4.43 -26.76 12.20
N SER A 47 4.50 -28.03 12.58
CA SER A 47 3.58 -28.67 13.55
C SER A 47 3.60 -28.01 14.93
N PHE A 48 4.63 -27.21 15.22
CA PHE A 48 4.75 -26.42 16.46
C PHE A 48 3.93 -25.13 16.44
N ASN A 49 3.52 -24.65 15.27
CA ASN A 49 2.70 -23.46 15.18
C ASN A 49 1.24 -23.86 15.42
N VAL A 50 0.71 -23.49 16.59
CA VAL A 50 -0.73 -23.51 16.84
C VAL A 50 -1.35 -22.41 15.98
N ILE A 51 -1.78 -22.77 14.77
CA ILE A 51 -2.46 -21.85 13.88
C ILE A 51 -3.90 -21.76 14.35
N GLU A 52 -4.29 -20.59 14.86
CA GLU A 52 -5.69 -20.30 15.18
C GLU A 52 -6.59 -20.63 13.99
N THR A 53 -7.77 -21.19 14.25
CA THR A 53 -8.74 -21.62 13.23
C THR A 53 -9.03 -20.51 12.22
N GLY A 54 -9.16 -19.26 12.69
CA GLY A 54 -9.39 -18.09 11.84
C GLY A 54 -8.25 -17.78 10.86
N VAL A 55 -6.99 -18.09 11.21
CA VAL A 55 -5.84 -17.90 10.32
C VAL A 55 -5.85 -18.95 9.21
N ASN A 56 -6.14 -20.21 9.54
CA ASN A 56 -6.30 -21.28 8.54
C ASN A 56 -7.42 -20.98 7.55
N ASP A 57 -8.57 -20.51 8.05
CA ASP A 57 -9.69 -20.11 7.20
C ASP A 57 -9.33 -18.92 6.31
N PHE A 58 -8.60 -17.93 6.84
CA PHE A 58 -8.10 -16.80 6.06
C PHE A 58 -7.17 -17.25 4.93
N VAL A 59 -6.20 -18.12 5.22
CA VAL A 59 -5.24 -18.65 4.23
C VAL A 59 -5.98 -19.39 3.10
N LYS A 60 -6.94 -20.25 3.46
CA LYS A 60 -7.80 -20.96 2.50
C LYS A 60 -8.64 -20.00 1.67
N ASN A 61 -9.37 -19.08 2.31
CA ASN A 61 -10.24 -18.10 1.66
C ASN A 61 -9.49 -17.17 0.70
N LYS A 62 -8.29 -16.72 1.10
CA LYS A 62 -7.43 -15.91 0.24
C LYS A 62 -6.68 -16.73 -0.80
N LYS A 63 -6.76 -18.07 -0.78
CA LYS A 63 -6.03 -18.98 -1.68
C LYS A 63 -4.52 -18.73 -1.63
N ILE A 64 -3.97 -18.50 -0.45
CA ILE A 64 -2.53 -18.33 -0.26
C ILE A 64 -1.88 -19.71 -0.43
N ARG A 65 -0.96 -19.84 -1.39
CA ARG A 65 -0.29 -21.12 -1.71
C ARG A 65 1.02 -21.28 -0.97
N ASN A 66 1.70 -20.15 -0.75
CA ASN A 66 2.96 -20.14 -0.06
C ASN A 66 2.68 -20.13 1.43
N VAL A 67 3.21 -21.12 2.12
CA VAL A 67 3.04 -21.30 3.56
C VAL A 67 4.28 -20.82 4.33
N ASN A 68 5.37 -20.55 3.63
CA ASN A 68 6.62 -20.04 4.22
C ASN A 68 7.04 -18.71 3.57
N HIS A 69 6.75 -17.60 4.26
CA HIS A 69 6.83 -16.26 3.68
C HIS A 69 6.88 -15.15 4.76
N LEU A 70 7.03 -13.89 4.33
CA LEU A 70 6.90 -12.75 5.23
C LEU A 70 5.46 -12.61 5.78
N PRO A 71 5.23 -12.54 7.10
CA PRO A 71 3.90 -12.33 7.66
C PRO A 71 3.39 -10.91 7.38
N SER A 72 2.08 -10.72 7.23
CA SER A 72 1.49 -9.39 7.18
C SER A 72 1.30 -8.81 8.58
N GLY A 73 1.67 -7.55 8.79
CA GLY A 73 1.36 -6.80 10.02
C GLY A 73 2.51 -6.71 11.03
N THR A 74 3.62 -7.42 10.82
CA THR A 74 4.84 -7.19 11.63
C THR A 74 5.57 -5.93 11.14
N PRO A 75 6.23 -5.16 12.04
CA PRO A 75 6.97 -3.96 11.65
C PRO A 75 8.10 -4.23 10.64
N THR A 76 8.74 -5.40 10.73
CA THR A 76 9.88 -5.78 9.88
C THR A 76 9.46 -6.15 8.46
N SER A 77 8.28 -6.73 8.28
CA SER A 77 7.84 -7.23 6.97
C SER A 77 7.75 -6.15 5.91
N GLN A 78 7.36 -4.93 6.27
CA GLN A 78 7.18 -3.85 5.28
C GLN A 78 8.49 -3.48 4.60
N ILE A 79 9.53 -3.23 5.40
CA ILE A 79 10.84 -2.85 4.89
C ILE A 79 11.53 -4.03 4.20
N LEU A 80 11.41 -5.24 4.76
CA LEU A 80 11.99 -6.44 4.16
C LEU A 80 11.34 -6.81 2.83
N ALA A 81 10.01 -6.67 2.72
CA ALA A 81 9.31 -6.94 1.47
C ALA A 81 9.75 -5.96 0.38
N TYR A 82 10.01 -4.69 0.71
CA TYR A 82 10.58 -3.74 -0.24
C TYR A 82 12.02 -4.12 -0.63
N LEU A 83 12.92 -4.27 0.35
CA LEU A 83 14.35 -4.47 0.10
C LEU A 83 14.65 -5.80 -0.60
N ALA A 84 13.99 -6.88 -0.21
CA ALA A 84 14.18 -8.19 -0.84
C ALA A 84 13.66 -8.24 -2.29
N ASN A 85 12.85 -7.25 -2.71
CA ASN A 85 12.34 -7.11 -4.07
C ASN A 85 13.01 -5.97 -4.85
N VAL A 86 14.08 -5.37 -4.35
CA VAL A 86 14.76 -4.22 -5.01
C VAL A 86 15.17 -4.52 -6.45
N ASP A 87 15.67 -5.73 -6.74
CA ASP A 87 16.08 -6.12 -8.09
C ASP A 87 14.92 -6.10 -9.10
N MET A 88 13.69 -6.40 -8.64
CA MET A 88 12.50 -6.30 -9.46
C MET A 88 12.18 -4.83 -9.77
N TYR A 89 12.25 -3.97 -8.75
CA TYR A 89 11.98 -2.54 -8.91
C TYR A 89 13.02 -1.89 -9.83
N ASP A 90 14.31 -2.20 -9.66
CA ASP A 90 15.39 -1.69 -10.50
C ASP A 90 15.21 -2.10 -11.97
N GLU A 91 14.82 -3.35 -12.24
CA GLU A 91 14.54 -3.83 -13.60
C GLU A 91 13.33 -3.09 -14.22
N ILE A 92 12.27 -2.83 -13.43
CA ILE A 92 11.12 -2.02 -13.87
C ILE A 92 11.53 -0.56 -14.12
N ILE A 93 12.32 0.05 -13.24
CA ILE A 93 12.81 1.43 -13.38
C ILE A 93 13.65 1.56 -14.64
N LYS A 94 14.61 0.65 -14.85
CA LYS A 94 15.46 0.63 -16.05
C LYS A 94 14.62 0.54 -17.32
N PHE A 95 13.64 -0.37 -17.35
CA PHE A 95 12.74 -0.50 -18.49
C PHE A 95 11.90 0.77 -18.71
N THR A 96 11.25 1.28 -17.67
CA THR A 96 10.36 2.46 -17.78
C THR A 96 11.12 3.70 -18.21
N ASN A 97 12.32 3.93 -17.69
CA ASN A 97 13.19 5.03 -18.11
C ASN A 97 13.57 4.94 -19.59
N SER A 98 13.89 3.73 -20.09
CA SER A 98 14.19 3.52 -21.53
C SER A 98 13.00 3.80 -22.45
N GLN A 99 11.78 3.88 -21.89
CA GLN A 99 10.54 4.14 -22.60
C GLN A 99 10.01 5.56 -22.34
N ASN A 100 10.80 6.44 -21.72
CA ASN A 100 10.39 7.78 -21.29
C ASN A 100 9.15 7.77 -20.38
N LEU A 101 9.01 6.73 -19.55
CA LEU A 101 7.96 6.59 -18.55
C LEU A 101 8.54 6.89 -17.17
N LYS A 102 7.78 7.57 -16.31
CA LYS A 102 8.13 7.78 -14.90
C LYS A 102 7.44 6.71 -14.05
N CYS A 103 8.21 6.00 -13.24
CA CYS A 103 7.72 4.95 -12.35
C CYS A 103 8.00 5.30 -10.89
N SER A 104 7.03 5.05 -10.00
CA SER A 104 7.18 5.21 -8.55
C SER A 104 6.55 4.03 -7.82
N PHE A 105 7.13 3.64 -6.69
CA PHE A 105 6.72 2.48 -5.91
C PHE A 105 6.35 2.90 -4.49
N TYR A 106 5.31 2.28 -3.96
CA TYR A 106 4.99 2.31 -2.54
C TYR A 106 4.65 0.88 -2.11
N VAL A 107 5.67 0.14 -1.66
CA VAL A 107 5.55 -1.29 -1.31
C VAL A 107 4.98 -2.10 -2.49
N ASP A 108 3.72 -2.52 -2.43
CA ASP A 108 3.01 -3.31 -3.45
C ASP A 108 2.32 -2.47 -4.53
N ASP A 109 2.13 -1.18 -4.28
CA ASP A 109 1.54 -0.22 -5.21
C ASP A 109 2.62 0.29 -6.20
N ILE A 110 2.35 0.15 -7.49
CA ILE A 110 3.22 0.65 -8.58
C ILE A 110 2.42 1.69 -9.37
N THR A 111 3.00 2.87 -9.55
CA THR A 111 2.40 3.94 -10.36
C THR A 111 3.32 4.32 -11.50
N ILE A 112 2.78 4.28 -12.72
CA ILE A 112 3.47 4.66 -13.95
C ILE A 112 2.76 5.86 -14.55
N SER A 113 3.53 6.88 -14.90
CA SER A 113 3.03 8.11 -15.51
C SER A 113 3.88 8.48 -16.72
N SER A 114 3.25 9.17 -17.66
CA SER A 114 3.90 9.68 -18.87
C SER A 114 3.08 10.84 -19.42
N GLN A 115 3.74 11.71 -20.18
CA GLN A 115 3.07 12.72 -21.00
C GLN A 115 2.44 12.09 -22.25
N ASN A 116 3.02 10.99 -22.73
CA ASN A 116 2.52 10.22 -23.87
C ASN A 116 1.62 9.05 -23.41
N PRO A 117 0.79 8.48 -24.32
CA PRO A 117 0.01 7.29 -24.02
C PRO A 117 0.89 6.13 -23.51
N ILE A 118 0.44 5.47 -22.45
CA ILE A 118 1.04 4.22 -21.98
C ILE A 118 0.36 3.06 -22.73
N TYR A 119 1.16 2.34 -23.51
CA TYR A 119 0.71 1.27 -24.39
C TYR A 119 0.63 -0.07 -23.67
N SER A 120 -0.22 -0.98 -24.17
CA SER A 120 -0.46 -2.29 -23.58
C SER A 120 0.79 -3.17 -23.55
N ASN A 121 1.61 -3.14 -24.61
CA ASN A 121 2.88 -3.86 -24.70
C ASN A 121 3.87 -3.46 -23.60
N GLN A 122 3.92 -2.17 -23.23
CA GLN A 122 4.76 -1.69 -22.13
C GLN A 122 4.30 -2.27 -20.79
N ILE A 123 2.99 -2.34 -20.56
CA ILE A 123 2.43 -2.96 -19.35
C ILE A 123 2.66 -4.47 -19.33
N GLU A 124 2.54 -5.15 -20.47
CA GLU A 124 2.82 -6.58 -20.56
C GLU A 124 4.30 -6.88 -20.29
N ARG A 125 5.21 -6.03 -20.78
CA ARG A 125 6.64 -6.16 -20.46
C ARG A 125 6.91 -6.00 -18.96
N ILE A 126 6.26 -5.04 -18.29
CA ILE A 126 6.36 -4.86 -16.84
C ILE A 126 5.79 -6.08 -16.09
N LYS A 127 4.65 -6.60 -16.53
CA LYS A 127 4.05 -7.82 -15.98
C LYS A 127 4.96 -9.04 -16.13
N ASN A 128 5.70 -9.14 -17.24
CA ASN A 128 6.70 -10.20 -17.43
C ASN A 128 7.87 -10.07 -16.46
N ILE A 129 8.37 -8.85 -16.23
CA ILE A 129 9.41 -8.59 -15.21
C ILE A 129 8.89 -9.00 -13.82
N ILE A 130 7.69 -8.56 -13.45
CA ILE A 130 7.06 -8.91 -12.17
C ILE A 130 6.95 -10.45 -12.02
N SER A 131 6.55 -11.14 -13.08
CA SER A 131 6.38 -12.60 -13.08
C SER A 131 7.71 -13.34 -12.99
N LYS A 132 8.76 -12.86 -13.67
CA LYS A 132 10.15 -13.35 -13.56
C LYS A 132 10.65 -13.29 -12.11
N HIS A 133 10.24 -12.29 -11.36
CA HIS A 133 10.62 -12.11 -9.94
C HIS A 133 9.71 -12.84 -8.93
N GLY A 134 8.79 -13.69 -9.41
CA GLY A 134 7.91 -14.52 -8.59
C GLY A 134 6.62 -13.85 -8.14
N HIS A 135 6.31 -12.64 -8.64
CA HIS A 135 5.13 -11.87 -8.26
C HIS A 135 4.05 -11.91 -9.35
N LYS A 136 2.85 -11.45 -9.01
CA LYS A 136 1.72 -11.34 -9.95
C LYS A 136 0.98 -10.03 -9.75
N LEU A 137 0.42 -9.49 -10.82
CA LEU A 137 -0.47 -8.33 -10.73
C LEU A 137 -1.86 -8.73 -10.26
N ASN A 138 -2.47 -7.86 -9.48
CA ASN A 138 -3.88 -7.88 -9.17
C ASN A 138 -4.66 -7.17 -10.28
N VAL A 139 -5.16 -7.95 -11.24
CA VAL A 139 -5.86 -7.45 -12.42
C VAL A 139 -7.06 -6.57 -12.02
N LYS A 140 -7.81 -6.94 -10.97
CA LYS A 140 -8.99 -6.19 -10.50
C LYS A 140 -8.65 -4.81 -9.93
N LYS A 141 -7.42 -4.63 -9.44
CA LYS A 141 -6.94 -3.35 -8.88
C LYS A 141 -6.00 -2.61 -9.84
N THR A 142 -5.75 -3.16 -11.01
CA THR A 142 -4.99 -2.51 -12.06
C THR A 142 -5.91 -1.50 -12.74
N ILE A 143 -5.54 -0.22 -12.72
CA ILE A 143 -6.39 0.87 -13.20
C ILE A 143 -5.61 1.74 -14.18
N LYS A 144 -6.19 2.00 -15.34
CA LYS A 144 -5.70 3.00 -16.29
C LYS A 144 -6.50 4.28 -16.09
N TYR A 145 -5.81 5.40 -15.97
CA TYR A 145 -6.40 6.72 -15.84
C TYR A 145 -6.05 7.61 -17.03
N GLY A 146 -7.07 8.26 -17.58
CA GLY A 146 -6.97 9.30 -18.60
C GLY A 146 -6.50 10.65 -18.03
N PRO A 147 -6.14 11.62 -18.91
CA PRO A 147 -5.66 12.93 -18.49
C PRO A 147 -6.73 13.72 -17.70
N LYS A 148 -7.98 13.71 -18.16
CA LYS A 148 -9.11 14.45 -17.56
C LYS A 148 -9.80 13.74 -16.38
N GLU A 149 -9.24 12.61 -15.93
CA GLU A 149 -9.84 11.85 -14.82
C GLU A 149 -9.23 12.22 -13.48
N PHE A 150 -10.04 12.05 -12.43
CA PHE A 150 -9.61 12.11 -11.04
C PHE A 150 -8.87 10.82 -10.65
N LYS A 151 -7.58 10.94 -10.35
CA LYS A 151 -6.66 9.80 -10.21
C LYS A 151 -6.45 9.48 -8.74
N LYS A 152 -6.98 8.36 -8.25
CA LYS A 152 -6.83 7.98 -6.84
C LYS A 152 -5.44 7.36 -6.59
N VAL A 153 -4.66 7.98 -5.71
CA VAL A 153 -3.30 7.55 -5.34
C VAL A 153 -3.13 7.64 -3.82
N THR A 154 -2.70 6.55 -3.18
CA THR A 154 -2.31 6.49 -1.75
C THR A 154 -3.18 7.31 -0.77
N GLY A 155 -4.51 7.15 -0.86
CA GLY A 155 -5.47 7.83 0.03
C GLY A 155 -5.95 9.20 -0.44
N TYR A 156 -5.26 9.82 -1.39
CA TYR A 156 -5.63 11.07 -2.06
C TYR A 156 -6.16 10.83 -3.47
N VAL A 157 -6.55 11.93 -4.12
CA VAL A 157 -6.97 11.99 -5.51
C VAL A 157 -6.24 13.16 -6.17
N ILE A 158 -5.67 12.96 -7.35
CA ILE A 158 -5.11 14.03 -8.16
C ILE A 158 -6.19 14.48 -9.15
N SER A 159 -6.55 15.76 -9.14
CA SER A 159 -7.54 16.34 -10.05
C SER A 159 -6.99 16.45 -11.48
N PRO A 160 -7.86 16.67 -12.48
CA PRO A 160 -7.45 16.98 -13.85
C PRO A 160 -6.51 18.20 -13.93
N GLU A 161 -6.68 19.16 -13.03
CA GLU A 161 -5.87 20.38 -12.88
C GLU A 161 -4.59 20.15 -12.03
N HIS A 162 -4.23 18.88 -11.81
CA HIS A 162 -3.04 18.46 -11.04
C HIS A 162 -3.06 18.86 -9.56
N GLN A 163 -4.22 19.14 -8.99
CA GLN A 163 -4.35 19.44 -7.56
C GLN A 163 -4.54 18.17 -6.73
N LEU A 164 -3.85 18.08 -5.59
CA LEU A 164 -4.08 17.01 -4.63
C LEU A 164 -5.35 17.31 -3.83
N VAL A 165 -6.35 16.44 -3.90
CA VAL A 165 -7.63 16.56 -3.20
C VAL A 165 -7.97 15.28 -2.44
N ILE A 166 -8.83 15.36 -1.43
CA ILE A 166 -9.30 14.16 -0.73
C ILE A 166 -10.48 13.47 -1.44
N PRO A 167 -10.62 12.13 -1.30
CA PRO A 167 -11.77 11.39 -1.83
C PRO A 167 -13.10 11.88 -1.28
N ASN A 168 -14.16 11.81 -2.10
CA ASN A 168 -15.52 12.16 -1.68
C ASN A 168 -16.01 11.36 -0.47
N LYS A 169 -15.63 10.08 -0.37
CA LYS A 169 -15.93 9.22 0.81
C LYS A 169 -15.37 9.83 2.11
N THR A 170 -14.15 10.35 2.07
CA THR A 170 -13.49 11.01 3.21
C THR A 170 -14.21 12.31 3.56
N ARG A 171 -14.50 13.15 2.55
CA ARG A 171 -15.28 14.39 2.73
C ARG A 171 -16.64 14.13 3.40
N TYR A 172 -17.35 13.11 2.90
CA TYR A 172 -18.64 12.71 3.44
C TYR A 172 -18.54 12.22 4.89
N LYS A 173 -17.55 11.38 5.21
CA LYS A 173 -17.29 10.90 6.57
C LYS A 173 -17.10 12.06 7.54
N ILE A 174 -16.26 13.04 7.20
CA ILE A 174 -16.01 14.22 8.03
C ILE A 174 -17.30 15.02 8.25
N LYS A 175 -18.03 15.34 7.17
CA LYS A 175 -19.31 16.09 7.26
C LYS A 175 -20.34 15.35 8.13
N LYS A 176 -20.47 14.04 7.96
CA LYS A 176 -21.40 13.20 8.75
C LYS A 176 -21.02 13.20 10.23
N SER A 177 -19.74 13.02 10.54
CA SER A 177 -19.26 13.04 11.94
C SER A 177 -19.50 14.40 12.61
N ILE A 178 -19.24 15.52 11.92
CA ILE A 178 -19.51 16.87 12.46
C ILE A 178 -21.02 17.09 12.68
N ARG A 179 -21.87 16.66 11.75
CA ARG A 179 -23.34 16.77 11.90
C ARG A 179 -23.84 15.97 13.10
N ASN A 180 -23.34 14.75 13.30
CA ASN A 180 -23.71 13.93 14.45
C ASN A 180 -23.24 14.56 15.77
N CYS A 181 -22.05 15.17 15.79
CA CYS A 181 -21.55 15.91 16.94
C CYS A 181 -22.45 17.10 17.30
N LYS A 182 -22.95 17.86 16.32
CA LYS A 182 -23.87 18.97 16.58
C LYS A 182 -25.20 18.54 17.21
N LYS A 183 -25.66 17.31 16.94
CA LYS A 183 -26.90 16.77 17.52
C LYS A 183 -26.73 16.30 18.97
N ASN A 184 -25.53 15.89 19.34
CA ASN A 184 -25.25 15.30 20.65
C ASN A 184 -24.53 16.30 21.56
N LYS A 185 -25.14 16.69 22.70
CA LYS A 185 -24.58 17.65 23.66
C LYS A 185 -23.32 17.16 24.40
N ARG A 186 -23.00 15.86 24.37
CA ARG A 186 -21.80 15.27 24.97
C ARG A 186 -21.10 14.39 23.93
N ILE A 187 -19.84 14.72 23.62
CA ILE A 187 -19.01 14.00 22.65
C ILE A 187 -17.76 13.53 23.37
N SER A 188 -17.41 12.24 23.24
CA SER A 188 -16.20 11.71 23.85
C SER A 188 -14.93 12.26 23.20
N ARG A 189 -13.85 12.37 23.98
CA ARG A 189 -12.52 12.80 23.52
C ARG A 189 -12.00 11.96 22.34
N ASN A 190 -12.31 10.66 22.32
CA ASN A 190 -11.93 9.74 21.23
C ASN A 190 -12.57 10.12 19.89
N ILE A 191 -13.86 10.49 19.89
CA ILE A 191 -14.57 10.92 18.69
C ILE A 191 -13.98 12.23 18.18
N LYS A 192 -13.70 13.18 19.08
CA LYS A 192 -13.03 14.45 18.75
C LYS A 192 -11.69 14.19 18.06
N ASN A 193 -10.84 13.36 18.64
CA ASN A 193 -9.51 13.03 18.10
C ASN A 193 -9.61 12.35 16.73
N SER A 194 -10.59 11.46 16.53
CA SER A 194 -10.84 10.83 15.23
C SER A 194 -11.22 11.83 14.14
N ILE A 195 -12.07 12.82 14.47
CA ILE A 195 -12.48 13.87 13.53
C ILE A 195 -11.30 14.81 13.25
N LEU A 196 -10.56 15.22 14.27
CA LEU A 196 -9.33 16.03 14.12
C LEU A 196 -8.33 15.36 13.20
N GLY A 197 -8.05 14.07 13.39
CA GLY A 197 -7.15 13.32 12.51
C GLY A 197 -7.64 13.30 11.06
N SER A 198 -8.96 13.16 10.84
CA SER A 198 -9.56 13.20 9.51
C SER A 198 -9.47 14.59 8.85
N ILE A 199 -9.60 15.66 9.63
CA ILE A 199 -9.45 17.05 9.17
C ILE A 199 -7.98 17.35 8.85
N ASN A 200 -7.04 16.95 9.71
CA ASN A 200 -5.61 17.11 9.46
C ASN A 200 -5.17 16.41 8.17
N PHE A 201 -5.64 15.18 7.95
CA PHE A 201 -5.45 14.46 6.70
C PHE A 201 -6.00 15.24 5.49
N ALA A 202 -7.17 15.86 5.63
CA ALA A 202 -7.77 16.70 4.59
C ALA A 202 -6.98 17.99 4.32
N ASN A 203 -6.48 18.64 5.37
CA ASN A 203 -5.67 19.86 5.28
C ASN A 203 -4.31 19.63 4.61
N THR A 204 -3.82 18.39 4.59
CA THR A 204 -2.59 18.02 3.85
C THR A 204 -2.79 18.07 2.32
N SER A 205 -4.04 18.18 1.85
CA SER A 205 -4.36 18.33 0.42
C SER A 205 -4.30 19.81 -0.02
N VAL A 206 -5.34 20.36 -0.65
CA VAL A 206 -5.36 21.79 -1.03
C VAL A 206 -5.33 22.67 0.25
N LYS A 207 -4.23 23.42 0.42
CA LYS A 207 -4.03 24.35 1.54
C LYS A 207 -5.22 25.31 1.65
N GLY A 208 -5.77 25.46 2.86
CA GLY A 208 -6.92 26.33 3.11
C GLY A 208 -8.29 25.78 2.69
N GLY A 209 -8.34 24.70 1.90
CA GLY A 209 -9.61 24.15 1.37
C GLY A 209 -10.56 23.59 2.45
N TYR A 210 -10.05 23.35 3.66
CA TYR A 210 -10.80 22.69 4.74
C TYR A 210 -10.69 23.39 6.11
N ASP A 211 -10.10 24.59 6.19
CA ASP A 211 -9.94 25.38 7.43
C ASP A 211 -11.29 25.69 8.08
N ASN A 212 -12.33 25.85 7.26
CA ASN A 212 -13.71 26.04 7.72
C ASN A 212 -14.26 24.85 8.52
N LEU A 213 -13.76 23.63 8.28
CA LEU A 213 -14.13 22.45 9.06
C LEU A 213 -13.43 22.44 10.42
N ASP A 214 -12.18 22.90 10.48
CA ASP A 214 -11.42 23.02 11.72
C ASP A 214 -12.06 24.05 12.67
N ARG A 215 -12.42 25.24 12.13
CA ARG A 215 -13.18 26.26 12.87
C ARG A 215 -14.51 25.73 13.41
N LYS A 216 -15.27 24.97 12.60
CA LYS A 216 -16.54 24.36 13.03
C LYS A 216 -16.37 23.34 14.15
N LEU A 217 -15.21 22.68 14.23
CA LEU A 217 -14.93 21.73 15.30
C LEU A 217 -14.53 22.45 16.61
N LYS A 218 -13.71 23.50 16.52
CA LYS A 218 -13.29 24.31 17.69
C LYS A 218 -14.48 24.93 18.43
N ASN A 219 -15.55 25.26 17.71
CA ASN A 219 -16.78 25.83 18.28
C ASN A 219 -17.72 24.78 18.95
N LEU A 220 -17.34 23.50 19.00
CA LEU A 220 -18.11 22.47 19.70
C LEU A 220 -17.63 22.34 21.15
N ASN A 221 -18.55 22.33 22.11
CA ASN A 221 -18.23 22.08 23.51
C ASN A 221 -17.99 20.58 23.74
N PHE A 222 -16.79 20.23 24.20
CA PHE A 222 -16.40 18.86 24.55
C PHE A 222 -16.29 18.74 26.07
N LYS A 223 -16.82 17.65 26.63
CA LYS A 223 -16.58 17.25 28.03
C LYS A 223 -15.46 16.23 28.08
#